data_AF-A0A5Q4SZU9-F1
#
_entry.id   AF-A0A5Q4SZU9-F1
#
_cell.length_a   1.000
_cell.length_b   1.000
_cell.length_c   1.000
_cell.angle_alpha   90.00
_cell.angle_beta   90.00
_cell.angle_gamma   90.00
#
_symmetry.space_group_name_H-M   'P 1'
#
loop_
_entity.id
_entity.type
_entity.pdbx_description
1 polymer ?
#
loop_
_entity_poly.entity_id
_entity_poly.type
_entity_poly.pdbx_seq_one_letter_code
_entity_poly.pdbx_strand_id
1 'polypeptide(L)'
;MLPGPSVSTYVRIAVTALAVTGLLAAAPAAPANSSPTSASTVTQHPSSGVAVKMPAAVAGRLGAERTALVDAVAADVLSRSHDTRGLAPEAAVGELAAEGRKVVVDVRDVSGDWARGVAYVEASRRQHGAPEGWLYLAHRKDGQWVSGLEGDREFADHVAGSPLVGTAERQTMTAYAERKATPDAQASPAGALANTNGLLLPWMPDYYMTLTGGPHAHDGATGYWSALDFAGGNASGLVRSSREGTATSMCGAGGGWTRVIHPGGFSTDYYHMRNTTYYNGTAIARSALLGTIGTDTCAGGSATGAHVHWSLRTYDANYVGQYTWLNGRTIGGWAWWNGSGQYSGCGTRLGVTACPGTAIYNRTG
;
A
#
# COMPACT_ATOMS: atom_id res chain seq x y z
N MET A 1 -2.65 -44.18 -38.85
CA MET A 1 -3.05 -45.05 -37.72
C MET A 1 -3.29 -44.11 -36.55
N LEU A 2 -4.56 -43.74 -36.35
CA LEU A 2 -5.03 -42.79 -35.34
C LEU A 2 -5.52 -43.56 -34.11
N PRO A 3 -5.27 -43.10 -32.88
CA PRO A 3 -6.10 -43.44 -31.73
C PRO A 3 -7.08 -42.29 -31.44
N GLY A 4 -8.35 -42.64 -31.26
CA GLY A 4 -9.48 -41.74 -31.04
C GLY A 4 -9.59 -41.19 -29.60
N PRO A 5 -10.55 -40.27 -29.37
CA PRO A 5 -10.72 -39.59 -28.10
C PRO A 5 -11.49 -40.44 -27.07
N SER A 6 -10.99 -40.46 -25.84
CA SER A 6 -11.70 -40.99 -24.66
C SER A 6 -12.70 -39.96 -24.13
N VAL A 7 -13.95 -40.40 -24.00
CA VAL A 7 -15.06 -39.67 -23.38
C VAL A 7 -14.98 -39.88 -21.86
N SER A 8 -14.89 -38.80 -21.09
CA SER A 8 -14.95 -38.86 -19.62
C SER A 8 -16.31 -38.36 -19.14
N THR A 9 -17.12 -39.28 -18.62
CA THR A 9 -18.44 -39.05 -18.03
C THR A 9 -18.28 -38.42 -16.64
N TYR A 10 -18.87 -37.24 -16.42
CA TYR A 10 -19.04 -36.65 -15.08
C TYR A 10 -20.32 -37.18 -14.43
N VAL A 11 -20.15 -37.93 -13.34
CA VAL A 11 -21.21 -38.36 -12.44
C VAL A 11 -21.60 -37.19 -11.53
N ARG A 12 -22.89 -36.81 -11.55
CA ARG A 12 -23.48 -35.86 -10.60
C ARG A 12 -23.85 -36.60 -9.32
N ILE A 13 -23.23 -36.23 -8.19
CA ILE A 13 -23.64 -36.71 -6.86
C ILE A 13 -24.70 -35.75 -6.32
N ALA A 14 -25.91 -36.26 -6.11
CA ALA A 14 -27.00 -35.58 -5.42
C ALA A 14 -26.84 -35.79 -3.90
N VAL A 15 -26.89 -34.71 -3.12
CA VAL A 15 -26.92 -34.76 -1.66
C VAL A 15 -28.37 -34.69 -1.20
N THR A 16 -28.82 -35.74 -0.52
CA THR A 16 -30.16 -35.88 0.05
C THR A 16 -30.17 -35.28 1.46
N ALA A 17 -31.10 -34.36 1.75
CA ALA A 17 -31.33 -33.82 3.07
C ALA A 17 -32.21 -34.78 3.90
N LEU A 18 -31.75 -35.15 5.11
CA LEU A 18 -32.57 -35.84 6.11
C LEU A 18 -33.25 -34.82 7.02
N ALA A 19 -34.58 -34.87 7.07
CA ALA A 19 -35.39 -34.19 8.08
C ALA A 19 -35.44 -35.04 9.35
N VAL A 20 -35.23 -34.41 10.52
CA VAL A 20 -35.50 -35.02 11.83
C VAL A 20 -36.65 -34.25 12.48
N THR A 21 -37.78 -34.94 12.63
CA THR A 21 -38.93 -34.55 13.43
C THR A 21 -38.67 -34.91 14.89
N GLY A 22 -38.79 -33.92 15.78
CA GLY A 22 -38.73 -34.09 17.23
C GLY A 22 -39.93 -33.43 17.91
N LEU A 23 -40.70 -34.24 18.63
CA LEU A 23 -41.99 -33.97 19.26
C LEU A 23 -41.95 -32.90 20.36
N LEU A 24 -43.09 -32.21 20.51
CA LEU A 24 -43.43 -31.25 21.56
C LEU A 24 -43.48 -31.89 22.97
N ALA A 25 -43.02 -31.14 23.96
CA ALA A 25 -43.49 -31.22 25.34
C ALA A 25 -43.81 -29.81 25.86
N ALA A 26 -45.05 -29.60 26.28
CA ALA A 26 -45.56 -28.34 26.83
C ALA A 26 -45.41 -28.29 28.35
N ALA A 27 -45.05 -27.13 28.90
CA ALA A 27 -45.21 -26.77 30.31
C ALA A 27 -45.23 -25.23 30.46
N PRO A 28 -45.80 -24.68 31.55
CA PRO A 28 -46.80 -23.61 31.49
C PRO A 28 -46.24 -22.18 31.56
N ALA A 29 -47.03 -21.24 31.04
CA ALA A 29 -46.81 -19.81 31.11
C ALA A 29 -47.00 -19.25 32.54
N ALA A 30 -46.05 -18.44 33.00
CA ALA A 30 -46.20 -17.52 34.11
C ALA A 30 -45.95 -16.08 33.60
N PRO A 31 -46.73 -15.07 34.04
CA PRO A 31 -46.54 -13.70 33.58
C PRO A 31 -45.50 -13.02 34.46
N ALA A 32 -44.40 -12.56 33.86
CA ALA A 32 -43.46 -11.66 34.52
C ALA A 32 -43.29 -10.41 33.67
N ASN A 33 -44.01 -9.37 34.09
CA ASN A 33 -43.70 -7.97 33.78
C ASN A 33 -42.25 -7.70 34.15
N SER A 34 -41.40 -7.61 33.14
CA SER A 34 -40.10 -6.93 33.26
C SER A 34 -39.88 -6.23 31.94
N SER A 35 -40.06 -4.91 31.95
CA SER A 35 -39.59 -4.03 30.89
C SER A 35 -38.11 -4.35 30.64
N PRO A 36 -37.69 -4.62 29.40
CA PRO A 36 -36.27 -4.67 29.12
C PRO A 36 -35.75 -3.26 29.33
N THR A 37 -34.97 -3.05 30.39
CA THR A 37 -34.02 -1.95 30.48
C THR A 37 -33.19 -2.05 29.21
N SER A 38 -33.38 -1.09 28.30
CA SER A 38 -32.51 -0.91 27.15
C SER A 38 -31.10 -0.72 27.69
N ALA A 39 -30.32 -1.79 27.76
CA ALA A 39 -28.88 -1.67 27.74
C ALA A 39 -28.58 -0.99 26.41
N SER A 40 -28.29 0.30 26.45
CA SER A 40 -27.67 0.99 25.35
C SER A 40 -26.36 0.27 25.08
N THR A 41 -26.38 -0.70 24.18
CA THR A 41 -25.18 -1.10 23.45
C THR A 41 -24.72 0.20 22.82
N VAL A 42 -23.73 0.84 23.43
CA VAL A 42 -22.97 1.87 22.75
C VAL A 42 -22.40 1.14 21.56
N THR A 43 -23.00 1.35 20.38
CA THR A 43 -22.46 0.85 19.13
C THR A 43 -21.12 1.53 18.99
N GLN A 44 -20.06 0.85 19.42
CA GLN A 44 -18.72 1.37 19.28
C GLN A 44 -18.41 1.45 17.80
N HIS A 45 -17.89 2.60 17.40
CA HIS A 45 -17.56 2.90 16.02
C HIS A 45 -16.16 2.34 15.71
N PRO A 46 -15.95 1.69 14.55
CA PRO A 46 -14.63 1.23 14.11
C PRO A 46 -13.53 2.31 14.13
N SER A 47 -13.92 3.58 14.01
CA SER A 47 -13.03 4.74 14.10
C SER A 47 -12.67 5.17 15.53
N SER A 48 -13.22 4.53 16.57
CA SER A 48 -12.91 4.87 17.96
C SER A 48 -11.42 4.65 18.24
N GLY A 49 -10.69 5.74 18.49
CA GLY A 49 -9.22 5.72 18.70
C GLY A 49 -8.39 5.89 17.41
N VAL A 50 -9.02 5.94 16.24
CA VAL A 50 -8.36 6.27 14.97
C VAL A 50 -8.03 7.77 14.93
N ALA A 51 -6.81 8.11 14.52
CA ALA A 51 -6.41 9.49 14.33
C ALA A 51 -6.91 10.00 12.96
N VAL A 52 -7.76 11.03 12.97
CA VAL A 52 -8.31 11.61 11.75
C VAL A 52 -7.57 12.89 11.40
N LYS A 53 -7.07 12.98 10.16
CA LYS A 53 -6.60 14.22 9.55
C LYS A 53 -7.63 14.64 8.50
N MET A 54 -8.16 15.85 8.61
CA MET A 54 -9.20 16.33 7.70
C MET A 54 -9.20 17.87 7.68
N PRO A 55 -8.97 18.52 6.51
CA PRO A 55 -9.10 19.96 6.41
C PRO A 55 -10.51 20.44 6.78
N ALA A 56 -10.64 21.60 7.43
CA ALA A 56 -11.94 22.12 7.87
C ALA A 56 -12.97 22.25 6.74
N ALA A 57 -12.53 22.63 5.53
CA ALA A 57 -13.40 22.71 4.35
C ALA A 57 -13.90 21.33 3.89
N VAL A 58 -13.09 20.28 4.02
CA VAL A 58 -13.48 18.88 3.74
C VAL A 58 -14.48 18.41 4.78
N ALA A 59 -14.22 18.69 6.06
CA ALA A 59 -15.14 18.39 7.15
C ALA A 59 -16.50 19.10 6.98
N GLY A 60 -16.48 20.36 6.56
CA GLY A 60 -17.69 21.14 6.26
C GLY A 60 -18.54 20.48 5.17
N ARG A 61 -17.90 20.06 4.06
CA ARG A 61 -18.58 19.38 2.94
C ARG A 61 -19.15 18.00 3.33
N LEU A 62 -18.45 17.24 4.17
CA LEU A 62 -18.92 15.93 4.63
C LEU A 62 -20.06 16.01 5.67
N GLY A 63 -20.12 17.08 6.46
CA GLY A 63 -21.20 17.26 7.45
C GLY A 63 -21.32 16.09 8.43
N ALA A 64 -22.49 15.46 8.47
CA ALA A 64 -22.76 14.31 9.35
C ALA A 64 -22.10 13.00 8.89
N GLU A 65 -21.66 12.92 7.64
CA GLU A 65 -21.11 11.71 7.02
C GLU A 65 -19.65 11.42 7.44
N ARG A 66 -19.02 12.32 8.19
CA ARG A 66 -17.61 12.22 8.58
C ARG A 66 -17.31 10.90 9.28
N THR A 67 -18.10 10.56 10.29
CA THR A 67 -17.87 9.35 11.09
C THR A 67 -18.05 8.09 10.25
N ALA A 68 -19.13 8.02 9.45
CA ALA A 68 -19.40 6.86 8.60
C ALA A 68 -18.30 6.63 7.55
N LEU A 69 -17.76 7.69 6.95
CA LEU A 69 -16.62 7.58 6.04
C LEU A 69 -15.37 7.06 6.74
N VAL A 70 -15.03 7.63 7.90
CA VAL A 70 -13.83 7.22 8.66
C VAL A 70 -13.98 5.79 9.16
N ASP A 71 -15.16 5.38 9.62
CA ASP A 71 -15.46 4.00 10.03
C ASP A 71 -15.21 3.01 8.89
N ALA A 72 -15.73 3.30 7.68
CA ALA A 72 -15.54 2.44 6.51
C ALA A 72 -14.05 2.27 6.16
N VAL A 73 -13.32 3.40 6.06
CA VAL A 73 -11.89 3.38 5.72
C VAL A 73 -11.06 2.70 6.80
N ALA A 74 -11.33 2.97 8.08
CA ALA A 74 -10.62 2.37 9.20
C ALA A 74 -10.84 0.85 9.26
N ALA A 75 -12.07 0.39 9.06
CA ALA A 75 -12.37 -1.04 9.02
C ALA A 75 -11.58 -1.75 7.91
N ASP A 76 -11.55 -1.18 6.70
CA ASP A 76 -10.78 -1.75 5.59
C ASP A 76 -9.27 -1.78 5.89
N VAL A 77 -8.73 -0.70 6.45
CA VAL A 77 -7.30 -0.60 6.81
C VAL A 77 -6.92 -1.68 7.82
N LEU A 78 -7.71 -1.82 8.89
CA LEU A 78 -7.48 -2.77 9.97
C LEU A 78 -7.64 -4.21 9.50
N SER A 79 -8.56 -4.47 8.56
CA SER A 79 -8.72 -5.80 7.96
C SER A 79 -7.50 -6.23 7.13
N ARG A 80 -6.70 -5.27 6.64
CA ARG A 80 -5.56 -5.52 5.75
C ARG A 80 -4.20 -5.41 6.40
N SER A 81 -4.07 -4.64 7.47
CA SER A 81 -2.81 -4.54 8.18
C SER A 81 -2.37 -5.93 8.65
N HIS A 82 -1.10 -6.23 8.42
CA HIS A 82 -0.50 -7.51 8.78
C HIS A 82 -0.71 -7.86 10.26
N ASP A 83 -0.62 -6.84 11.12
CA ASP A 83 -0.63 -6.99 12.57
C ASP A 83 -2.04 -7.15 13.13
N THR A 84 -3.06 -6.63 12.43
CA THR A 84 -4.44 -6.59 12.94
C THR A 84 -5.44 -7.42 12.17
N ARG A 85 -5.05 -8.00 11.03
CA ARG A 85 -5.95 -8.82 10.21
C ARG A 85 -6.60 -9.93 11.03
N GLY A 86 -7.92 -10.07 10.89
CA GLY A 86 -8.70 -11.07 11.62
C GLY A 86 -9.18 -10.63 13.01
N LEU A 87 -8.78 -9.45 13.50
CA LEU A 87 -9.33 -8.84 14.71
C LEU A 87 -10.53 -7.95 14.37
N ALA A 88 -11.43 -7.79 15.35
CA ALA A 88 -12.44 -6.75 15.28
C ALA A 88 -11.77 -5.36 15.33
N PRO A 89 -12.30 -4.34 14.61
CA PRO A 89 -11.66 -3.02 14.53
C PRO A 89 -11.28 -2.40 15.88
N GLU A 90 -12.15 -2.49 16.88
CA GLU A 90 -11.90 -1.91 18.20
C GLU A 90 -10.74 -2.61 18.94
N ALA A 91 -10.68 -3.94 18.83
CA ALA A 91 -9.59 -4.72 19.40
C ALA A 91 -8.27 -4.42 18.68
N ALA A 92 -8.30 -4.33 17.36
CA ALA A 92 -7.16 -3.97 16.54
C ALA A 92 -6.59 -2.59 16.90
N VAL A 93 -7.44 -1.56 17.02
CA VAL A 93 -7.01 -0.22 17.45
C VAL A 93 -6.45 -0.26 18.87
N GLY A 94 -7.08 -1.01 19.78
CA GLY A 94 -6.61 -1.18 21.16
C GLY A 94 -5.22 -1.81 21.26
N GLU A 95 -4.95 -2.87 20.50
CA GLU A 95 -3.64 -3.52 20.44
C GLU A 95 -2.56 -2.58 19.90
N LEU A 96 -2.82 -1.91 18.78
CA LEU A 96 -1.89 -0.93 18.21
C LEU A 96 -1.62 0.23 19.20
N ALA A 97 -2.65 0.72 19.88
CA ALA A 97 -2.52 1.79 20.87
C ALA A 97 -1.69 1.37 22.09
N ALA A 98 -1.80 0.10 22.53
CA ALA A 98 -0.96 -0.43 23.61
C ALA A 98 0.54 -0.44 23.26
N GLU A 99 0.86 -0.52 21.97
CA GLU A 99 2.23 -0.38 21.46
C GLU A 99 2.64 1.09 21.21
N GLY A 100 1.73 2.04 21.41
CA GLY A 100 1.94 3.46 21.11
C GLY A 100 1.88 3.77 19.61
N ARG A 101 1.22 2.93 18.82
CA ARG A 101 1.02 3.07 17.38
C ARG A 101 -0.38 3.61 17.10
N LYS A 102 -0.54 4.27 15.96
CA LYS A 102 -1.82 4.85 15.53
C LYS A 102 -2.26 4.26 14.21
N VAL A 103 -3.57 4.06 14.09
CA VAL A 103 -4.24 4.02 12.79
C VAL A 103 -4.58 5.45 12.42
N VAL A 104 -4.23 5.87 11.21
CA VAL A 104 -4.47 7.22 10.71
C VAL A 104 -5.34 7.16 9.46
N VAL A 105 -6.39 7.96 9.43
CA VAL A 105 -7.22 8.23 8.23
C VAL A 105 -7.10 9.71 7.89
N ASP A 106 -6.44 10.01 6.76
CA ASP A 106 -6.22 11.35 6.24
C ASP A 106 -7.14 11.63 5.05
N VAL A 107 -8.27 12.29 5.32
CA VAL A 107 -9.28 12.66 4.33
C VAL A 107 -8.91 13.98 3.68
N ARG A 108 -8.50 13.93 2.41
CA ARG A 108 -7.89 15.08 1.73
C ARG A 108 -8.84 15.86 0.87
N ASP A 109 -9.75 15.17 0.20
CA ASP A 109 -10.73 15.82 -0.66
C ASP A 109 -12.02 15.02 -0.75
N VAL A 110 -13.11 15.74 -1.01
CA VAL A 110 -14.45 15.20 -1.21
C VAL A 110 -15.14 15.93 -2.36
N SER A 111 -15.91 15.21 -3.18
CA SER A 111 -16.68 15.79 -4.27
C SER A 111 -17.93 14.95 -4.54
N GLY A 112 -19.10 15.51 -4.24
CA GLY A 112 -20.35 14.75 -4.26
C GLY A 112 -20.28 13.56 -3.31
N ASP A 113 -20.62 12.38 -3.81
CA ASP A 113 -20.56 11.12 -3.07
C ASP A 113 -19.16 10.48 -3.03
N TRP A 114 -18.11 11.20 -3.43
CA TRP A 114 -16.73 10.68 -3.44
C TRP A 114 -15.87 11.31 -2.36
N ALA A 115 -14.99 10.51 -1.78
CA ALA A 115 -13.91 10.95 -0.91
C ALA A 115 -12.58 10.29 -1.33
N ARG A 116 -11.48 11.01 -1.11
CA ARG A 116 -10.12 10.55 -1.41
C ARG A 116 -9.19 10.90 -0.27
N GLY A 117 -8.24 10.01 0.01
CA GLY A 117 -7.23 10.27 1.02
C GLY A 117 -6.11 9.25 1.07
N VAL A 118 -5.42 9.26 2.20
CA VAL A 118 -4.42 8.27 2.58
C VAL A 118 -4.82 7.69 3.92
N ALA A 119 -4.58 6.40 4.13
CA ALA A 119 -4.69 5.80 5.44
C ALA A 119 -3.47 4.91 5.72
N TYR A 120 -3.07 4.83 6.98
CA TYR A 120 -1.90 4.05 7.36
C TYR A 120 -1.95 3.59 8.81
N VAL A 121 -1.25 2.48 9.09
CA VAL A 121 -0.93 2.01 10.42
C VAL A 121 0.53 2.35 10.69
N GLU A 122 0.79 3.07 11.78
CA GLU A 122 2.16 3.40 12.16
C GLU A 122 2.97 2.13 12.43
N ALA A 123 4.24 2.11 12.03
CA ALA A 123 5.16 1.08 12.46
C ALA A 123 5.51 1.23 13.94
N SER A 124 5.90 0.11 14.57
CA SER A 124 6.52 0.15 15.88
C SER A 124 7.75 1.06 15.88
N ARG A 125 7.89 1.88 16.92
CA ARG A 125 9.10 2.69 17.15
C ARG A 125 10.14 1.97 18.01
N ARG A 126 9.77 0.83 18.60
CA ARG A 126 10.63 0.04 19.49
C ARG A 126 11.33 -1.11 18.77
N GLN A 127 10.72 -1.61 17.71
CA GLN A 127 11.24 -2.67 16.85
C GLN A 127 11.49 -2.10 15.47
N HIS A 128 12.47 -2.64 14.75
CA HIS A 128 12.63 -2.31 13.33
C HIS A 128 11.35 -2.71 12.58
N GLY A 129 10.80 -1.76 11.84
CA GLY A 129 9.51 -1.87 11.17
C GLY A 129 9.28 -0.65 10.28
N ALA A 130 8.41 -0.78 9.29
CA ALA A 130 7.98 0.30 8.42
C ALA A 130 6.46 0.38 8.37
N PRO A 131 5.89 1.59 8.20
CA PRO A 131 4.45 1.76 8.20
C PRO A 131 3.77 1.00 7.07
N GLU A 132 2.55 0.52 7.36
CA GLU A 132 1.66 0.01 6.32
C GLU A 132 0.75 1.16 5.88
N GLY A 133 0.67 1.44 4.57
CA GLY A 133 -0.08 2.60 4.09
C GLY A 133 -0.63 2.46 2.68
N TRP A 134 -1.80 3.07 2.49
CA TRP A 134 -2.65 2.93 1.32
C TRP A 134 -3.18 4.29 0.88
N LEU A 135 -3.20 4.55 -0.43
CA LEU A 135 -4.15 5.52 -0.97
C LEU A 135 -5.56 4.92 -0.85
N TYR A 136 -6.58 5.75 -0.65
CA TYR A 136 -7.95 5.27 -0.71
C TYR A 136 -8.86 6.19 -1.51
N LEU A 137 -9.88 5.57 -2.10
CA LEU A 137 -11.05 6.22 -2.64
C LEU A 137 -12.27 5.61 -1.96
N ALA A 138 -13.25 6.43 -1.61
CA ALA A 138 -14.53 5.94 -1.11
C ALA A 138 -15.65 6.55 -1.94
N HIS A 139 -16.65 5.73 -2.25
CA HIS A 139 -17.86 6.16 -2.94
C HIS A 139 -19.06 5.83 -2.08
N ARG A 140 -19.92 6.82 -1.84
CA ARG A 140 -21.17 6.61 -1.12
C ARG A 140 -22.22 6.05 -2.07
N LYS A 141 -22.66 4.82 -1.81
CA LYS A 141 -23.69 4.10 -2.58
C LYS A 141 -24.81 3.73 -1.64
N ASP A 142 -26.05 4.05 -2.01
CA ASP A 142 -27.24 3.71 -1.23
C ASP A 142 -27.16 4.16 0.25
N GLY A 143 -26.53 5.32 0.50
CA GLY A 143 -26.34 5.87 1.83
C GLY A 143 -25.19 5.26 2.64
N GLN A 144 -24.39 4.37 2.06
CA GLN A 144 -23.25 3.73 2.71
C GLN A 144 -21.93 4.07 2.01
N TRP A 145 -20.90 4.39 2.77
CA TRP A 145 -19.55 4.57 2.22
C TRP A 145 -18.93 3.21 1.92
N VAL A 146 -18.57 3.01 0.66
CA VAL A 146 -17.79 1.85 0.21
C VAL A 146 -16.38 2.34 -0.10
N SER A 147 -15.44 2.06 0.78
CA SER A 147 -14.02 2.33 0.55
C SER A 147 -13.40 1.27 -0.36
N GLY A 148 -12.37 1.70 -1.08
CA GLY A 148 -11.39 0.85 -1.73
C GLY A 148 -10.01 1.39 -1.38
N LEU A 149 -9.13 0.50 -0.95
CA LEU A 149 -7.74 0.82 -0.63
C LEU A 149 -6.85 0.36 -1.79
N GLU A 150 -5.90 1.20 -2.18
CA GLU A 150 -4.86 0.90 -3.14
C GLU A 150 -4.29 -0.51 -2.90
N GLY A 151 -4.51 -1.43 -3.83
CA GLY A 151 -4.28 -2.84 -3.53
C GLY A 151 -5.49 -3.73 -3.77
N ASP A 152 -6.67 -3.17 -4.00
CA ASP A 152 -7.88 -3.93 -4.26
C ASP A 152 -8.61 -3.54 -5.54
N ARG A 153 -9.64 -4.33 -5.81
CA ARG A 153 -10.51 -4.17 -6.96
C ARG A 153 -11.44 -2.98 -6.78
N GLU A 154 -11.93 -2.74 -5.57
CA GLU A 154 -12.82 -1.64 -5.24
C GLU A 154 -12.18 -0.28 -5.55
N PHE A 155 -10.91 -0.10 -5.18
CA PHE A 155 -10.10 1.08 -5.48
C PHE A 155 -9.93 1.26 -6.98
N ALA A 156 -9.67 0.18 -7.71
CA ALA A 156 -9.56 0.23 -9.16
C ALA A 156 -10.86 0.64 -9.86
N ASP A 157 -11.97 0.06 -9.43
CA ASP A 157 -13.31 0.41 -9.92
C ASP A 157 -13.61 1.88 -9.58
N HIS A 158 -13.22 2.33 -8.39
CA HIS A 158 -13.35 3.72 -7.96
C HIS A 158 -12.46 4.67 -8.77
N VAL A 159 -11.24 4.28 -9.13
CA VAL A 159 -10.33 5.08 -9.97
C VAL A 159 -10.95 5.38 -11.34
N ALA A 160 -11.67 4.42 -11.91
CA ALA A 160 -12.31 4.58 -13.21
C ALA A 160 -13.43 5.64 -13.19
N GLY A 161 -14.20 5.72 -12.09
CA GLY A 161 -15.39 6.58 -11.99
C GLY A 161 -15.23 7.86 -11.17
N SER A 162 -14.23 7.96 -10.29
CA SER A 162 -14.11 9.06 -9.34
C SER A 162 -13.70 10.38 -10.00
N PRO A 163 -14.36 11.51 -9.70
CA PRO A 163 -13.91 12.84 -10.13
C PRO A 163 -12.66 13.32 -9.38
N LEU A 164 -12.27 12.65 -8.28
CA LEU A 164 -11.11 13.00 -7.46
C LEU A 164 -9.80 12.38 -7.98
N VAL A 165 -9.86 11.66 -9.09
CA VAL A 165 -8.68 11.05 -9.74
C VAL A 165 -8.31 11.83 -10.99
N GLY A 166 -7.07 12.33 -11.00
CA GLY A 166 -6.54 13.06 -12.15
C GLY A 166 -6.32 12.17 -13.36
N THR A 167 -6.30 12.77 -14.55
CA THR A 167 -6.18 12.07 -15.83
C THR A 167 -4.97 11.13 -15.91
N ALA A 168 -3.79 11.57 -15.45
CA ALA A 168 -2.56 10.78 -15.53
C ALA A 168 -2.60 9.52 -14.66
N GLU A 169 -3.15 9.64 -13.45
CA GLU A 169 -3.33 8.51 -12.55
C GLU A 169 -4.36 7.53 -13.11
N ARG A 170 -5.51 8.03 -13.58
CA ARG A 170 -6.54 7.20 -14.21
C ARG A 170 -5.98 6.43 -15.40
N GLN A 171 -5.27 7.09 -16.31
CA GLN A 171 -4.65 6.45 -17.47
C GLN A 171 -3.64 5.37 -17.06
N THR A 172 -2.78 5.68 -16.09
CA THR A 172 -1.77 4.75 -15.57
C THR A 172 -2.41 3.51 -15.00
N MET A 173 -3.43 3.71 -14.16
CA MET A 173 -4.17 2.61 -13.55
C MET A 173 -4.91 1.83 -14.64
N THR A 174 -5.76 2.44 -15.46
CA THR A 174 -6.48 1.76 -16.55
C THR A 174 -5.57 0.89 -17.42
N ALA A 175 -4.38 1.38 -17.79
CA ALA A 175 -3.41 0.61 -18.55
C ALA A 175 -2.95 -0.68 -17.83
N TYR A 176 -2.96 -0.74 -16.50
CA TYR A 176 -2.66 -1.94 -15.71
C TYR A 176 -3.79 -2.95 -15.72
N ALA A 177 -5.05 -2.51 -15.60
CA ALA A 177 -6.19 -3.42 -15.80
C ALA A 177 -6.14 -4.06 -17.18
N GLU A 178 -5.86 -3.27 -18.21
CA GLU A 178 -5.84 -3.75 -19.59
C GLU A 178 -4.66 -4.70 -19.86
N ARG A 179 -3.46 -4.42 -19.30
CA ARG A 179 -2.31 -5.34 -19.39
C ARG A 179 -2.58 -6.72 -18.78
N LYS A 180 -3.49 -6.86 -17.82
CA LYS A 180 -3.96 -8.20 -17.39
C LYS A 180 -4.62 -8.95 -18.53
N ALA A 181 -5.52 -8.24 -19.21
CA ALA A 181 -6.42 -8.84 -20.20
C ALA A 181 -5.63 -9.36 -21.41
N THR A 182 -4.46 -8.78 -21.67
CA THR A 182 -3.51 -9.19 -22.71
C THR A 182 -2.17 -9.62 -22.10
N PRO A 183 -1.93 -10.93 -21.89
CA PRO A 183 -0.61 -11.41 -21.46
C PRO A 183 0.46 -10.95 -22.46
N ASP A 184 1.54 -10.34 -21.96
CA ASP A 184 2.69 -9.95 -22.78
C ASP A 184 3.36 -11.20 -23.37
N ALA A 185 2.93 -11.61 -24.57
CA ALA A 185 3.43 -12.78 -25.29
C ALA A 185 4.87 -12.63 -25.80
N GLN A 186 5.51 -11.47 -25.58
CA GLN A 186 6.79 -11.10 -26.20
C GLN A 186 7.97 -10.93 -25.23
N ALA A 187 7.76 -10.96 -23.91
CA ALA A 187 8.87 -10.85 -22.96
C ALA A 187 9.31 -12.25 -22.50
N SER A 188 10.60 -12.57 -22.65
CA SER A 188 11.16 -13.77 -22.02
C SER A 188 10.98 -13.67 -20.50
N PRO A 189 10.69 -14.76 -19.77
CA PRO A 189 10.45 -14.69 -18.33
C PRO A 189 11.57 -13.99 -17.55
N ALA A 190 12.83 -14.23 -17.92
CA ALA A 190 13.98 -13.54 -17.33
C ALA A 190 14.05 -12.04 -17.69
N GLY A 191 13.72 -11.67 -18.93
CA GLY A 191 13.69 -10.27 -19.37
C GLY A 191 12.53 -9.47 -18.78
N ALA A 192 11.37 -10.12 -18.60
CA ALA A 192 10.19 -9.55 -17.93
C ALA A 192 10.46 -9.31 -16.43
N LEU A 193 11.15 -10.24 -15.76
CA LEU A 193 11.53 -10.10 -14.36
C LEU A 193 12.58 -8.98 -14.17
N ALA A 194 13.55 -8.85 -15.09
CA ALA A 194 14.57 -7.81 -15.03
C ALA A 194 14.04 -6.40 -15.33
N ASN A 195 13.02 -6.28 -16.16
CA ASN A 195 12.54 -5.00 -16.67
C ASN A 195 11.66 -4.26 -15.66
N THR A 196 12.22 -3.22 -15.03
CA THR A 196 11.47 -2.24 -14.22
C THR A 196 10.99 -1.04 -15.03
N ASN A 197 10.99 -1.13 -16.35
CA ASN A 197 10.66 -0.04 -17.27
C ASN A 197 11.51 1.23 -17.03
N GLY A 198 12.79 1.01 -16.73
CA GLY A 198 13.78 2.08 -16.58
C GLY A 198 13.63 2.91 -15.32
N LEU A 199 13.17 2.32 -14.20
CA LEU A 199 13.25 3.00 -12.90
C LEU A 199 14.70 3.36 -12.59
N LEU A 200 14.90 4.62 -12.24
CA LEU A 200 16.15 5.15 -11.72
C LEU A 200 16.32 4.79 -10.24
N LEU A 201 17.56 4.85 -9.76
CA LEU A 201 17.82 5.07 -8.33
C LEU A 201 17.30 6.46 -7.92
N PRO A 202 16.99 6.70 -6.63
CA PRO A 202 16.19 7.87 -6.20
C PRO A 202 16.98 9.20 -6.13
N TRP A 203 17.83 9.48 -7.11
CA TRP A 203 18.56 10.75 -7.27
C TRP A 203 18.82 11.03 -8.77
N MET A 204 19.53 12.11 -9.12
CA MET A 204 19.76 12.41 -10.54
C MET A 204 20.69 11.38 -11.22
N PRO A 205 20.48 11.06 -12.52
CA PRO A 205 21.46 10.32 -13.30
C PRO A 205 22.84 10.98 -13.25
N ASP A 206 23.89 10.17 -13.33
CA ASP A 206 25.31 10.56 -13.28
C ASP A 206 25.83 11.07 -11.92
N TYR A 207 24.96 11.12 -10.91
CA TYR A 207 25.34 11.29 -9.51
C TYR A 207 25.37 9.94 -8.80
N TYR A 208 26.01 9.91 -7.63
CA TYR A 208 26.07 8.75 -6.77
C TYR A 208 25.59 9.05 -5.35
N MET A 209 25.04 8.01 -4.74
CA MET A 209 24.89 7.87 -3.30
C MET A 209 25.57 6.57 -2.87
N THR A 210 25.82 6.41 -1.57
CA THR A 210 26.29 5.15 -1.00
C THR A 210 25.10 4.24 -0.78
N LEU A 211 25.18 3.00 -1.25
CA LEU A 211 24.28 1.93 -0.81
C LEU A 211 24.60 1.63 0.66
N THR A 212 23.75 2.04 1.59
CA THR A 212 23.96 1.81 3.02
C THR A 212 23.31 0.52 3.51
N GLY A 213 22.28 0.05 2.82
CA GLY A 213 21.59 -1.21 3.09
C GLY A 213 21.16 -1.86 1.78
N GLY A 214 21.59 -3.10 1.55
CA GLY A 214 21.24 -3.91 0.39
C GLY A 214 19.77 -4.35 0.42
N PRO A 215 19.31 -5.16 -0.55
CA PRO A 215 17.95 -5.69 -0.58
C PRO A 215 17.49 -6.19 0.79
N HIS A 216 16.37 -5.65 1.24
CA HIS A 216 15.70 -6.02 2.48
C HIS A 216 14.18 -5.81 2.36
N ALA A 217 13.42 -6.41 3.25
CA ALA A 217 11.98 -6.21 3.32
C ALA A 217 11.64 -4.76 3.63
N HIS A 218 10.49 -4.26 3.15
CA HIS A 218 10.09 -2.88 3.44
C HIS A 218 10.06 -2.58 4.95
N ASP A 219 9.63 -3.55 5.76
CA ASP A 219 9.60 -3.48 7.22
C ASP A 219 10.94 -3.86 7.89
N GLY A 220 11.95 -4.26 7.11
CA GLY A 220 13.24 -4.77 7.61
C GLY A 220 13.17 -6.16 8.26
N ALA A 221 12.02 -6.83 8.23
CA ALA A 221 11.78 -8.08 8.94
C ALA A 221 11.21 -9.16 8.03
N THR A 222 10.02 -8.98 7.46
CA THR A 222 9.24 -10.04 6.81
C THR A 222 8.79 -9.70 5.39
N GLY A 223 8.64 -10.74 4.57
CA GLY A 223 8.12 -10.58 3.20
C GLY A 223 9.19 -10.31 2.14
N TYR A 224 8.75 -9.66 1.06
CA TYR A 224 9.56 -9.43 -0.13
C TYR A 224 10.70 -8.45 0.15
N TRP A 225 11.93 -8.79 -0.25
CA TRP A 225 13.06 -7.86 -0.17
C TRP A 225 12.95 -6.82 -1.28
N SER A 226 12.13 -5.81 -1.00
CA SER A 226 11.66 -4.77 -1.89
C SER A 226 12.40 -3.46 -1.74
N ALA A 227 13.24 -3.32 -0.70
CA ALA A 227 13.80 -2.05 -0.27
C ALA A 227 15.33 -1.99 -0.38
N LEU A 228 15.84 -0.75 -0.50
CA LEU A 228 17.24 -0.38 -0.51
C LEU A 228 17.42 0.93 0.26
N ASP A 229 18.52 1.04 1.00
CA ASP A 229 18.86 2.26 1.73
C ASP A 229 20.01 2.99 1.08
N PHE A 230 19.85 4.32 0.94
CA PHE A 230 20.85 5.17 0.32
C PHE A 230 21.14 6.43 1.13
N ALA A 231 22.42 6.79 1.22
CA ALA A 231 22.85 8.02 1.90
C ALA A 231 24.12 8.62 1.29
N GLY A 232 24.37 9.89 1.62
CA GLY A 232 25.61 10.58 1.28
C GLY A 232 25.82 10.78 -0.24
N GLY A 233 27.09 10.71 -0.64
CA GLY A 233 27.54 10.89 -2.03
C GLY A 233 27.41 12.32 -2.57
N ASN A 234 27.64 12.48 -3.88
CA ASN A 234 27.63 13.81 -4.53
C ASN A 234 26.22 14.27 -4.95
N ALA A 235 25.19 13.43 -4.79
CA ALA A 235 23.79 13.78 -5.00
C ALA A 235 23.24 14.80 -3.99
N SER A 236 24.08 15.29 -3.06
CA SER A 236 23.73 16.30 -2.05
C SER A 236 22.57 15.88 -1.13
N GLY A 237 22.34 14.58 -0.98
CA GLY A 237 21.22 14.04 -0.21
C GLY A 237 19.85 14.31 -0.82
N LEU A 238 19.74 14.85 -2.04
CA LEU A 238 18.47 15.13 -2.68
C LEU A 238 17.82 13.84 -3.17
N VAL A 239 16.59 13.60 -2.74
CA VAL A 239 15.80 12.43 -3.09
C VAL A 239 14.84 12.80 -4.23
N ARG A 240 14.83 11.99 -5.27
CA ARG A 240 14.10 12.25 -6.52
C ARG A 240 13.31 11.03 -6.98
N SER A 241 12.24 11.27 -7.73
CA SER A 241 11.42 10.19 -8.28
C SER A 241 12.21 9.32 -9.26
N SER A 242 12.13 8.01 -9.05
CA SER A 242 12.74 6.99 -9.90
C SER A 242 12.26 7.07 -11.35
N ARG A 243 11.04 7.56 -11.56
CA ARG A 243 10.44 7.76 -12.88
C ARG A 243 9.28 8.78 -12.80
N GLU A 244 8.78 9.24 -13.94
CA GLU A 244 7.54 9.99 -14.00
C GLU A 244 6.37 9.19 -13.42
N GLY A 245 5.34 9.87 -12.92
CA GLY A 245 4.20 9.21 -12.30
C GLY A 245 3.30 10.16 -11.53
N THR A 246 2.41 9.59 -10.73
CA THR A 246 1.54 10.32 -9.82
C THR A 246 2.07 10.21 -8.40
N ALA A 247 2.50 11.32 -7.82
CA ALA A 247 3.05 11.39 -6.47
C ALA A 247 1.97 11.73 -5.43
N THR A 248 2.10 11.11 -4.25
CA THR A 248 1.28 11.39 -3.08
C THR A 248 2.14 11.33 -1.83
N SER A 249 2.15 12.39 -1.03
CA SER A 249 2.75 12.38 0.31
C SER A 249 1.88 11.51 1.21
N MET A 250 2.42 10.48 1.86
CA MET A 250 1.62 9.53 2.63
C MET A 250 1.30 10.05 4.04
N CYS A 251 2.22 10.77 4.65
CA CYS A 251 2.03 11.35 6.00
C CYS A 251 1.34 12.73 6.01
N GLY A 252 1.04 13.30 4.85
CA GLY A 252 0.60 14.69 4.71
C GLY A 252 1.77 15.67 4.50
N ALA A 253 1.49 16.97 4.57
CA ALA A 253 2.49 18.02 4.36
C ALA A 253 3.60 17.96 5.42
N GLY A 254 4.86 18.06 4.97
CA GLY A 254 6.04 18.03 5.83
C GLY A 254 6.46 16.64 6.33
N GLY A 255 5.66 15.59 6.10
CA GLY A 255 6.03 14.22 6.47
C GLY A 255 7.02 13.59 5.49
N GLY A 256 7.86 12.70 6.00
CA GLY A 256 8.99 12.09 5.28
C GLY A 256 8.68 10.90 4.38
N TRP A 257 7.41 10.68 4.06
CA TRP A 257 6.97 9.57 3.21
C TRP A 257 6.23 10.07 1.97
N THR A 258 6.75 9.72 0.79
CA THR A 258 6.07 9.93 -0.50
C THR A 258 5.98 8.61 -1.25
N ARG A 259 4.84 8.36 -1.88
CA ARG A 259 4.63 7.29 -2.86
C ARG A 259 4.53 7.88 -4.27
N VAL A 260 5.08 7.20 -5.26
CA VAL A 260 4.90 7.55 -6.68
C VAL A 260 4.40 6.34 -7.46
N ILE A 261 3.23 6.46 -8.07
CA ILE A 261 2.66 5.48 -9.00
C ILE A 261 3.19 5.81 -10.39
N HIS A 262 4.11 4.99 -10.91
CA HIS A 262 4.65 5.16 -12.26
C HIS A 262 3.73 4.54 -13.28
N PRO A 263 3.95 4.77 -14.60
CA PRO A 263 3.51 3.88 -15.67
C PRO A 263 4.33 2.58 -15.75
N GLY A 264 3.74 1.50 -16.28
CA GLY A 264 4.42 0.21 -16.50
C GLY A 264 4.40 -0.82 -15.35
N GLY A 265 3.54 -0.67 -14.36
CA GLY A 265 3.16 -1.68 -13.37
C GLY A 265 3.79 -1.47 -11.99
N PHE A 266 4.51 -0.38 -11.78
CA PHE A 266 5.30 -0.17 -10.55
C PHE A 266 4.90 1.09 -9.80
N SER A 267 5.00 1.04 -8.48
CA SER A 267 5.14 2.22 -7.64
C SER A 267 6.38 2.15 -6.78
N THR A 268 6.81 3.30 -6.30
CA THR A 268 7.95 3.43 -5.42
C THR A 268 7.60 4.23 -4.18
N ASP A 269 8.07 3.78 -3.03
CA ASP A 269 8.02 4.52 -1.77
C ASP A 269 9.38 5.13 -1.46
N TYR A 270 9.36 6.31 -0.86
CA TYR A 270 10.53 7.05 -0.40
C TYR A 270 10.25 7.46 1.04
N TYR A 271 10.97 6.87 2.00
CA TYR A 271 10.77 7.12 3.42
C TYR A 271 12.03 7.69 4.10
N HIS A 272 11.84 8.17 5.32
CA HIS A 272 12.80 8.91 6.14
C HIS A 272 13.21 10.29 5.59
N MET A 273 12.49 10.82 4.61
CA MET A 273 12.85 12.11 4.02
C MET A 273 12.54 13.29 4.95
N ARG A 274 13.21 14.42 4.72
CA ARG A 274 12.84 15.73 5.26
C ARG A 274 12.71 16.76 4.15
N ASN A 275 12.23 17.96 4.47
CA ASN A 275 12.02 19.05 3.52
C ASN A 275 11.26 18.55 2.28
N THR A 276 10.19 17.77 2.52
CA THR A 276 9.47 17.08 1.47
C THR A 276 8.55 18.04 0.72
N THR A 277 8.51 17.89 -0.60
CA THR A 277 7.47 18.52 -1.42
C THR A 277 6.15 17.82 -1.12
N TYR A 278 5.11 18.59 -0.81
CA TYR A 278 3.78 18.03 -0.63
C TYR A 278 3.13 17.69 -1.98
N TYR A 279 2.67 16.45 -2.10
CA TYR A 279 1.94 15.95 -3.27
C TYR A 279 0.63 15.30 -2.87
N ASN A 280 -0.40 15.48 -3.69
CA ASN A 280 -1.71 14.88 -3.48
C ASN A 280 -2.29 14.43 -4.84
N GLY A 281 -1.95 13.22 -5.29
CA GLY A 281 -2.36 12.76 -6.61
C GLY A 281 -1.77 13.61 -7.74
N THR A 282 -0.54 14.11 -7.56
CA THR A 282 0.07 15.10 -8.46
C THR A 282 0.93 14.42 -9.52
N ALA A 283 0.70 14.72 -10.80
CA ALA A 283 1.57 14.26 -11.88
C ALA A 283 2.95 14.92 -11.78
N ILE A 284 4.01 14.11 -11.80
CA ILE A 284 5.39 14.56 -11.72
C ILE A 284 6.23 13.96 -12.84
N ALA A 285 7.25 14.71 -13.26
CA ALA A 285 8.23 14.23 -14.21
C ALA A 285 9.18 13.21 -13.57
N ARG A 286 9.95 12.51 -14.42
CA ARG A 286 11.09 11.69 -14.00
C ARG A 286 12.11 12.56 -13.26
N SER A 287 12.68 12.04 -12.17
CA SER A 287 13.69 12.74 -11.37
C SER A 287 13.18 14.05 -10.73
N ALA A 288 11.86 14.17 -10.53
CA ALA A 288 11.28 15.29 -9.79
C ALA A 288 11.75 15.25 -8.32
N LEU A 289 12.00 16.43 -7.73
CA LEU A 289 12.47 16.55 -6.35
C LEU A 289 11.35 16.17 -5.37
N LEU A 290 11.59 15.13 -4.56
CA LEU A 290 10.64 14.67 -3.54
C LEU A 290 10.97 15.21 -2.16
N GLY A 291 12.26 15.34 -1.86
CA GLY A 291 12.75 15.83 -0.57
C GLY A 291 14.26 15.66 -0.45
N THR A 292 14.74 15.57 0.78
CA THR A 292 16.14 15.30 1.12
C THR A 292 16.18 14.11 2.08
N ILE A 293 17.25 13.31 2.04
CA ILE A 293 17.48 12.24 3.03
C ILE A 293 17.38 12.80 4.46
N GLY A 294 16.92 11.97 5.38
CA GLY A 294 16.68 12.38 6.76
C GLY A 294 16.43 11.19 7.68
N THR A 295 15.81 11.47 8.82
CA THR A 295 15.47 10.48 9.86
C THR A 295 14.00 10.58 10.26
N ASP A 296 13.16 11.17 9.40
CA ASP A 296 11.76 11.38 9.71
C ASP A 296 11.03 10.04 9.88
N THR A 297 10.19 9.97 10.91
CA THR A 297 9.41 8.78 11.27
C THR A 297 7.94 9.16 11.42
N CYS A 298 7.41 9.98 10.49
CA CYS A 298 6.04 10.51 10.55
C CYS A 298 4.95 9.45 10.65
N ALA A 299 5.22 8.21 10.23
CA ALA A 299 4.34 7.07 10.39
C ALA A 299 5.02 5.94 11.21
N GLY A 300 5.91 6.28 12.13
CA GLY A 300 6.60 5.31 12.98
C GLY A 300 7.83 4.70 12.31
N GLY A 301 8.28 3.56 12.85
CA GLY A 301 9.58 2.98 12.52
C GLY A 301 10.74 3.71 13.18
N SER A 302 11.95 3.47 12.69
CA SER A 302 13.19 4.05 13.22
C SER A 302 14.22 4.27 12.12
N ALA A 303 15.03 5.31 12.21
CA ALA A 303 16.19 5.54 11.36
C ALA A 303 17.42 5.83 12.21
N THR A 304 18.53 5.10 11.98
CA THR A 304 19.78 5.25 12.74
C THR A 304 20.64 6.43 12.25
N GLY A 305 20.35 6.95 11.07
CA GLY A 305 21.04 8.07 10.44
C GLY A 305 20.30 8.56 9.21
N ALA A 306 20.73 9.70 8.66
CA ALA A 306 20.07 10.29 7.51
C ALA A 306 20.23 9.42 6.25
N HIS A 307 19.13 8.86 5.75
CA HIS A 307 19.08 8.07 4.52
C HIS A 307 17.71 8.21 3.85
N VAL A 308 17.56 7.67 2.64
CA VAL A 308 16.26 7.35 2.07
C VAL A 308 16.08 5.84 2.09
N HIS A 309 14.99 5.40 2.69
CA HIS A 309 14.49 4.02 2.56
C HIS A 309 13.61 3.97 1.32
N TRP A 310 14.16 3.44 0.23
CA TRP A 310 13.47 3.35 -1.06
C TRP A 310 12.88 1.96 -1.21
N SER A 311 11.62 1.84 -1.64
CA SER A 311 10.98 0.53 -1.81
C SER A 311 10.21 0.39 -3.10
N LEU A 312 10.27 -0.80 -3.71
CA LEU A 312 9.57 -1.16 -4.93
C LEU A 312 8.26 -1.88 -4.63
N ARG A 313 7.20 -1.42 -5.27
CA ARG A 313 5.91 -2.08 -5.31
C ARG A 313 5.54 -2.39 -6.75
N THR A 314 4.77 -3.46 -6.94
CA THR A 314 4.11 -3.77 -8.21
C THR A 314 2.62 -3.63 -8.02
N TYR A 315 1.92 -3.13 -9.05
CA TYR A 315 0.51 -3.40 -9.21
C TYR A 315 0.40 -4.60 -10.10
N ASP A 316 -0.30 -5.62 -9.62
CA ASP A 316 -0.78 -6.62 -10.54
C ASP A 316 -2.01 -6.09 -11.30
N ALA A 317 -2.44 -6.94 -12.19
CA ALA A 317 -3.67 -6.91 -12.93
C ALA A 317 -4.98 -6.66 -12.14
N ASN A 318 -5.02 -6.96 -10.85
CA ASN A 318 -6.12 -6.66 -9.93
C ASN A 318 -5.85 -5.39 -9.12
N TYR A 319 -4.81 -4.64 -9.49
CA TYR A 319 -4.30 -3.48 -8.77
C TYR A 319 -3.86 -3.77 -7.35
N VAL A 320 -3.43 -5.01 -7.11
CA VAL A 320 -2.82 -5.43 -5.86
C VAL A 320 -1.44 -4.81 -5.80
N GLY A 321 -1.39 -3.56 -5.33
CA GLY A 321 -0.20 -2.79 -5.00
C GLY A 321 0.52 -3.43 -3.83
N GLN A 322 1.51 -4.28 -4.08
CA GLN A 322 2.28 -4.98 -3.05
C GLN A 322 3.76 -4.71 -3.21
N TYR A 323 4.49 -4.73 -2.09
CA TYR A 323 5.94 -4.83 -2.14
C TYR A 323 6.35 -6.08 -2.92
N THR A 324 7.43 -5.98 -3.71
CA THR A 324 7.86 -7.07 -4.59
C THR A 324 9.37 -7.26 -4.53
N TRP A 325 9.85 -8.45 -4.90
CA TRP A 325 11.28 -8.77 -4.90
C TRP A 325 12.08 -7.81 -5.77
N LEU A 326 13.20 -7.30 -5.26
CA LEU A 326 14.26 -6.67 -6.06
C LEU A 326 15.15 -7.70 -6.75
N ASN A 327 15.23 -8.91 -6.20
CA ASN A 327 16.07 -9.97 -6.74
C ASN A 327 15.75 -10.25 -8.21
N GLY A 328 16.77 -10.17 -9.05
CA GLY A 328 16.67 -10.35 -10.50
C GLY A 328 16.14 -9.12 -11.26
N ARG A 329 15.89 -7.98 -10.59
CA ARG A 329 15.42 -6.74 -11.20
C ARG A 329 16.56 -5.75 -11.44
N THR A 330 16.44 -4.95 -12.50
CA THR A 330 17.37 -3.84 -12.76
C THR A 330 16.78 -2.51 -12.31
N ILE A 331 17.49 -1.76 -11.46
CA ILE A 331 17.09 -0.40 -11.02
C ILE A 331 18.31 0.53 -11.13
N GLY A 332 18.14 1.67 -11.80
CA GLY A 332 19.21 2.66 -12.06
C GLY A 332 20.42 2.08 -12.77
N GLY A 333 20.21 1.05 -13.59
CA GLY A 333 21.26 0.33 -14.32
C GLY A 333 21.93 -0.80 -13.53
N TRP A 334 21.53 -1.05 -12.28
CA TRP A 334 22.07 -2.12 -11.44
C TRP A 334 21.11 -3.30 -11.38
N ALA A 335 21.60 -4.50 -11.71
CA ALA A 335 20.87 -5.75 -11.50
C ALA A 335 21.06 -6.21 -10.05
N TRP A 336 19.98 -6.32 -9.28
CA TRP A 336 20.01 -6.59 -7.84
C TRP A 336 19.81 -8.07 -7.51
N TRP A 337 20.47 -8.54 -6.45
CA TRP A 337 20.21 -9.86 -5.87
C TRP A 337 20.25 -9.83 -4.34
N ASN A 338 19.52 -10.76 -3.75
CA ASN A 338 19.46 -10.95 -2.31
C ASN A 338 20.78 -11.54 -1.79
N GLY A 339 21.20 -11.11 -0.60
CA GLY A 339 22.25 -11.75 0.18
C GLY A 339 21.72 -12.86 1.08
N SER A 340 22.53 -13.29 2.05
CA SER A 340 22.15 -14.35 3.02
C SER A 340 21.21 -13.88 4.12
N GLY A 341 21.02 -12.57 4.28
CA GLY A 341 20.09 -11.96 5.23
C GLY A 341 19.66 -10.55 4.83
N GLN A 342 18.70 -9.98 5.58
CA GLN A 342 18.24 -8.59 5.41
C GLN A 342 19.46 -7.65 5.30
N TYR A 343 19.39 -6.68 4.39
CA TYR A 343 20.38 -5.63 4.17
C TYR A 343 21.71 -6.07 3.54
N SER A 344 21.93 -7.37 3.31
CA SER A 344 23.25 -7.89 2.87
C SER A 344 23.42 -8.06 1.35
N GLY A 345 22.33 -7.97 0.57
CA GLY A 345 22.40 -8.18 -0.89
C GLY A 345 23.14 -7.07 -1.64
N CYS A 346 23.42 -7.29 -2.92
CA CYS A 346 24.26 -6.42 -3.74
C CYS A 346 23.65 -6.20 -5.13
N GLY A 347 24.26 -5.29 -5.90
CA GLY A 347 23.92 -5.04 -7.30
C GLY A 347 25.13 -5.17 -8.23
N THR A 348 24.91 -5.53 -9.50
CA THR A 348 25.94 -5.62 -10.55
C THR A 348 25.59 -4.67 -11.67
N ARG A 349 26.59 -3.97 -12.18
CA ARG A 349 26.50 -3.20 -13.41
C ARG A 349 27.82 -3.29 -14.18
N LEU A 350 27.76 -3.73 -15.44
CA LEU A 350 28.92 -3.80 -16.34
C LEU A 350 30.15 -4.52 -15.71
N GLY A 351 29.91 -5.62 -15.00
CA GLY A 351 30.96 -6.40 -14.32
C GLY A 351 31.41 -5.84 -12.95
N VAL A 352 30.90 -4.68 -12.53
CA VAL A 352 31.16 -4.11 -11.21
C VAL A 352 30.09 -4.57 -10.23
N THR A 353 30.50 -5.11 -9.08
CA THR A 353 29.61 -5.43 -7.96
C THR A 353 29.64 -4.30 -6.93
N ALA A 354 28.47 -3.91 -6.44
CA ALA A 354 28.30 -2.95 -5.36
C ALA A 354 27.45 -3.56 -4.23
N CYS A 355 28.08 -3.68 -3.06
CA CYS A 355 27.47 -4.14 -1.83
C CYS A 355 27.34 -2.98 -0.83
N PRO A 356 26.65 -3.13 0.31
CA PRO A 356 26.56 -2.08 1.32
C PRO A 356 27.93 -1.47 1.66
N GLY A 357 27.99 -0.15 1.75
CA GLY A 357 29.22 0.64 1.88
C GLY A 357 29.80 1.13 0.54
N THR A 358 29.20 0.77 -0.60
CA THR A 358 29.71 1.16 -1.93
C THR A 358 29.00 2.40 -2.48
N ALA A 359 29.77 3.33 -3.06
CA ALA A 359 29.24 4.41 -3.87
C ALA A 359 28.72 3.89 -5.22
N ILE A 360 27.44 4.13 -5.52
CA ILE A 360 26.82 3.67 -6.77
C ILE A 360 26.25 4.83 -7.57
N TYR A 361 26.56 4.84 -8.87
CA TYR A 361 26.02 5.83 -9.78
C TYR A 361 24.63 5.43 -10.25
N ASN A 362 23.74 6.41 -10.37
CA ASN A 362 22.46 6.22 -11.02
C ASN A 362 22.60 6.45 -12.52
N ARG A 363 22.12 5.51 -13.35
CA ARG A 363 22.26 5.60 -14.81
C ARG A 363 21.03 5.05 -15.52
N THR A 364 20.75 5.58 -16.70
CA THR A 364 19.74 5.06 -17.63
C THR A 364 20.40 4.14 -18.64
N GLY A 365 20.66 2.88 -18.28
CA GLY A 365 21.43 1.97 -19.14
C GLY A 365 22.93 2.26 -19.11
#